data_AF-A0A5C4XF49-F1
#
_entry.id   AF-A0A5C4XF49-F1
#
_cell.length_a   1.000
_cell.length_b   1.000
_cell.length_c   1.000
_cell.angle_alpha   90.00
_cell.angle_beta   90.00
_cell.angle_gamma   90.00
#
_symmetry.space_group_name_H-M   'P 1'
#
loop_
_entity.id
_entity.type
_entity.pdbx_description
1 polymer ?
#
loop_
_entity_poly.entity_id
_entity_poly.type
_entity_poly.pdbx_seq_one_letter_code
_entity_poly.pdbx_strand_id
1 'polypeptide(L)'
;MNGSIFNNRRALLGGVFVAIVVVGAVQLVLAVRGPQYATQSDPGTIIVRPIVKDDATKNLTMSVVVGLAGGVIAARAIHRRRRKS
;
A
#
# COMPACT_ATOMS: atom_id res chain seq x y z
N MET A 1 -21.50 -15.00 -21.26
CA MET A 1 -21.50 -14.86 -19.78
C MET A 1 -20.41 -13.87 -19.35
N ASN A 2 -20.79 -12.74 -18.75
CA ASN A 2 -19.85 -11.78 -18.15
C ASN A 2 -19.37 -12.30 -16.81
N GLY A 3 -18.33 -13.15 -16.83
CA GLY A 3 -17.74 -13.68 -15.61
C GLY A 3 -17.21 -12.54 -14.73
N SER A 4 -17.71 -12.44 -13.51
CA SER A 4 -17.19 -11.52 -12.50
C SER A 4 -15.71 -11.79 -12.24
N ILE A 5 -14.94 -10.73 -11.94
CA ILE A 5 -13.53 -10.83 -11.53
C ILE A 5 -13.40 -11.71 -10.28
N PHE A 6 -14.41 -11.65 -9.40
CA PHE A 6 -14.50 -12.44 -8.18
C PHE A 6 -14.73 -13.94 -8.42
N ASN A 7 -15.26 -14.32 -9.59
CA ASN A 7 -15.42 -15.74 -9.96
C ASN A 7 -14.18 -16.29 -10.70
N ASN A 8 -13.22 -15.43 -11.07
CA ASN A 8 -11.99 -15.84 -11.72
C ASN A 8 -10.87 -16.00 -10.68
N ARG A 9 -10.70 -17.22 -10.16
CA ARG A 9 -9.71 -17.55 -9.12
C ARG A 9 -8.30 -17.07 -9.44
N ARG A 10 -7.85 -17.13 -10.70
CA ARG A 10 -6.51 -16.65 -11.10
C ARG A 10 -6.39 -15.13 -11.04
N ALA A 11 -7.44 -14.41 -11.44
CA ALA A 11 -7.46 -12.94 -11.36
C ALA A 11 -7.52 -12.47 -9.89
N LEU A 12 -8.32 -13.14 -9.07
CA LEU A 12 -8.40 -12.88 -7.63
C LEU A 12 -7.05 -13.11 -6.94
N LEU A 13 -6.44 -14.29 -7.14
CA LEU A 13 -5.14 -14.62 -6.56
C LEU A 13 -4.04 -13.67 -7.05
N GLY A 14 -4.03 -13.32 -8.33
CA GLY A 14 -3.09 -12.34 -8.87
C GLY A 14 -3.27 -10.95 -8.26
N GLY A 15 -4.50 -10.50 -8.05
CA GLY A 15 -4.79 -9.24 -7.38
C GLY A 15 -4.35 -9.22 -5.92
N VAL A 16 -4.64 -10.29 -5.17
CA VAL A 16 -4.23 -10.44 -3.77
C VAL A 16 -2.71 -10.45 -3.64
N PHE A 17 -2.01 -11.18 -4.52
CA PHE A 17 -0.56 -11.21 -4.52
C PHE A 17 0.04 -9.81 -4.73
N VAL A 18 -0.45 -9.07 -5.72
CA VAL A 18 -0.01 -7.70 -5.97
C VAL A 18 -0.29 -6.78 -4.78
N ALA A 19 -1.47 -6.90 -4.16
CA ALA A 19 -1.80 -6.12 -2.98
C ALA A 19 -0.81 -6.35 -1.83
N ILE A 20 -0.46 -7.61 -1.55
CA ILE A 20 0.51 -7.96 -0.49
C ILE A 20 1.89 -7.37 -0.81
N VAL A 21 2.36 -7.49 -2.05
CA VAL A 21 3.66 -6.94 -2.47
C VAL A 21 3.70 -5.42 -2.31
N VAL A 22 2.63 -4.72 -2.69
CA VAL A 22 2.54 -3.26 -2.57
C VAL A 22 2.53 -2.82 -1.11
N VAL A 23 1.73 -3.46 -0.25
CA VAL A 23 1.70 -3.18 1.19
C VAL A 23 3.09 -3.37 1.79
N GLY A 24 3.74 -4.50 1.50
CA GLY A 24 5.09 -4.80 1.97
C GLY A 24 6.11 -3.76 1.51
N ALA A 25 6.07 -3.37 0.23
CA ALA A 25 6.98 -2.36 -0.32
C ALA A 25 6.79 -0.98 0.33
N VAL A 26 5.55 -0.55 0.55
CA VAL A 26 5.25 0.73 1.22
C VAL A 26 5.79 0.71 2.66
N GLN A 27 5.54 -0.37 3.41
CA GLN A 27 6.03 -0.50 4.78
C GLN A 27 7.56 -0.55 4.84
N LEU A 28 8.21 -1.23 3.89
CA LEU A 28 9.67 -1.23 3.78
C LEU A 28 10.23 0.18 3.54
N VAL A 29 9.64 0.94 2.61
CA VAL A 29 10.07 2.32 2.33
C VAL A 29 9.91 3.21 3.55
N LEU A 30 8.80 3.07 4.28
CA LEU A 30 8.54 3.82 5.50
C LEU A 30 9.50 3.44 6.63
N ALA A 31 9.85 2.16 6.77
CA ALA A 31 10.83 1.69 7.74
C ALA A 31 12.25 2.22 7.43
N VAL A 32 12.64 2.24 6.14
CA VAL A 32 13.98 2.69 5.72
C VAL A 32 14.13 4.21 5.76
N ARG A 33 13.08 4.98 5.43
CA ARG A 33 13.14 6.45 5.50
C ARG A 33 13.28 6.99 6.93
N GLY A 34 12.97 6.17 7.94
CA GLY A 34 12.93 6.61 9.33
C GLY A 34 11.84 7.66 9.59
N PRO A 35 11.73 8.15 10.83
CA PRO A 35 10.74 9.15 11.18
C PRO A 35 10.97 10.45 10.39
N GLN A 36 9.96 10.97 9.70
CA GLN A 36 10.06 12.21 8.90
C GLN A 36 10.46 13.45 9.71
N TYR A 37 10.46 13.35 11.03
CA TYR A 37 10.76 14.43 11.97
C TYR A 37 12.23 14.53 12.35
N ALA A 38 13.09 13.57 11.95
CA ALA A 38 14.53 13.65 12.21
C ALA A 38 15.22 14.77 11.40
N THR A 39 14.60 15.25 10.33
CA THR A 39 15.17 16.25 9.42
C THR A 39 14.91 17.71 9.81
N GLN A 40 14.11 17.98 10.85
CA GLN A 40 13.82 19.36 11.28
C GLN A 40 14.65 19.72 12.52
N SER A 41 15.96 19.84 12.33
CA SER A 41 16.89 20.31 13.36
C SER A 41 17.30 21.74 13.03
N ASP A 42 16.40 22.71 13.23
CA ASP A 42 16.78 24.12 13.19
C ASP A 42 17.61 24.45 14.45
N PRO A 43 18.83 24.98 14.31
CA PRO A 43 19.68 25.30 15.45
C PRO A 43 19.08 26.46 16.25
N GLY A 44 18.40 26.15 17.34
CA GLY A 44 17.73 27.13 18.21
C GLY A 44 16.37 26.70 18.75
N THR A 45 15.79 25.61 18.20
CA THR A 45 14.45 25.15 18.62
C THR A 45 14.55 24.17 19.80
N ILE A 46 13.89 24.50 20.91
CA ILE A 46 13.69 23.57 22.04
C ILE A 46 12.76 22.45 21.55
N ILE A 47 13.32 21.26 21.33
CA ILE A 47 12.54 20.08 20.94
C ILE A 47 11.82 19.56 22.19
N VAL A 48 10.64 20.11 22.48
CA VAL A 48 9.68 19.46 23.39
C VAL A 48 9.25 18.18 22.69
N ARG A 49 9.43 17.03 23.33
CA ARG A 49 9.07 15.70 22.80
C ARG A 49 7.65 15.82 22.19
N PRO A 50 7.50 15.84 20.85
CA PRO A 50 6.20 16.09 20.28
C PRO A 50 5.27 14.96 20.74
N ILE A 51 4.05 15.29 21.16
CA ILE A 51 2.98 14.30 21.29
C ILE A 51 2.61 13.93 19.85
N VAL A 52 3.45 13.11 19.23
CA VAL A 52 3.29 12.74 17.83
C VAL A 52 2.06 11.85 17.77
N LYS A 53 1.06 12.31 17.03
CA LYS A 53 -0.09 11.49 16.67
C LYS A 53 0.44 10.24 15.98
N ASP A 54 -0.02 9.07 16.41
CA ASP A 54 0.58 7.78 16.07
C ASP A 54 0.50 7.50 14.56
N ASP A 55 1.51 7.98 13.82
CA ASP A 55 1.55 7.97 12.36
C ASP A 55 1.75 6.57 11.80
N ALA A 56 2.14 5.61 12.65
CA ALA A 56 2.20 4.20 12.31
C ALA A 56 0.83 3.67 11.85
N THR A 57 -0.24 4.04 12.55
CA THR A 57 -1.60 3.61 12.18
C THR A 57 -2.02 4.22 10.85
N LYS A 58 -1.78 5.52 10.66
CA LYS A 58 -2.08 6.24 9.40
C LYS A 58 -1.33 5.62 8.21
N ASN A 59 -0.05 5.35 8.39
CA ASN A 59 0.80 4.76 7.37
C ASN A 59 0.39 3.34 7.01
N LEU A 60 0.05 2.53 8.01
CA LEU A 60 -0.47 1.18 7.81
C LEU A 60 -1.80 1.23 7.06
N THR A 61 -2.75 2.07 7.48
CA THR A 61 -4.02 2.25 6.78
C THR A 61 -3.81 2.66 5.31
N MET A 62 -2.94 3.64 5.05
CA MET A 62 -2.63 4.08 3.69
C MET A 62 -1.99 2.97 2.86
N SER A 63 -1.05 2.21 3.43
CA SER A 63 -0.42 1.09 2.74
C SER A 63 -1.45 0.04 2.30
N VAL A 64 -2.41 -0.28 3.17
CA VAL A 64 -3.50 -1.23 2.89
C VAL A 64 -4.42 -0.70 1.79
N VAL A 65 -4.81 0.59 1.86
CA VAL A 65 -5.67 1.21 0.83
C VAL A 65 -4.99 1.18 -0.54
N VAL A 66 -3.72 1.57 -0.61
CA VAL A 66 -2.94 1.56 -1.86
C VAL A 66 -2.76 0.12 -2.37
N GLY A 67 -2.49 -0.83 -1.47
CA GLY A 67 -2.40 -2.25 -1.80
C GLY A 67 -3.69 -2.81 -2.40
N LEU A 68 -4.84 -2.53 -1.77
CA LEU A 68 -6.14 -2.98 -2.26
C LEU A 68 -6.47 -2.37 -3.63
N ALA A 69 -6.25 -1.06 -3.80
CA ALA A 69 -6.48 -0.39 -5.09
C ALA A 69 -5.60 -0.99 -6.19
N GLY A 70 -4.29 -1.16 -5.92
CA GLY A 70 -3.35 -1.80 -6.85
C GLY A 70 -3.74 -3.25 -7.17
N GLY A 71 -4.15 -4.02 -6.17
CA GLY A 71 -4.60 -5.40 -6.33
C GLY A 71 -5.86 -5.52 -7.20
N VAL A 72 -6.84 -4.64 -7.03
CA VAL A 72 -8.05 -4.60 -7.88
C VAL A 72 -7.70 -4.25 -9.32
N ILE A 73 -6.82 -3.26 -9.54
CA ILE A 73 -6.36 -2.88 -10.89
C ILE A 73 -5.66 -4.06 -11.56
N ALA A 74 -4.74 -4.73 -10.85
CA ALA A 74 -4.03 -5.90 -11.35
C ALA A 74 -4.98 -7.08 -11.65
N ALA A 75 -5.91 -7.39 -10.74
CA ALA A 75 -6.94 -8.41 -10.97
C ALA A 75 -7.77 -8.12 -12.22
N ARG A 76 -8.16 -6.85 -12.42
CA ARG A 76 -8.91 -6.41 -13.61
C ARG A 76 -8.07 -6.55 -14.88
N ALA A 77 -6.78 -6.23 -14.85
CA ALA A 77 -5.88 -6.40 -15.98
C ALA A 77 -5.69 -7.89 -16.36
N ILE A 78 -5.48 -8.76 -15.37
CA ILE A 78 -5.34 -10.21 -15.56
C ILE A 78 -6.63 -10.81 -16.13
N HIS A 79 -7.78 -10.41 -15.58
CA HIS A 79 -9.08 -10.86 -16.06
C HIS A 79 -9.35 -10.43 -17.52
N ARG A 80 -9.00 -9.19 -17.89
CA ARG A 80 -9.14 -8.69 -19.26
C ARG A 80 -8.24 -9.43 -20.26
N ARG A 81 -6.99 -9.71 -19.91
CA ARG A 81 -6.07 -10.48 -20.79
C ARG A 81 -6.63 -11.88 -21.10
N ARG A 82 -7.24 -12.52 -20.12
CA ARG A 82 -7.83 -13.87 -20.27
C ARG A 82 -9.08 -13.93 -21.16
N ARG A 83 -9.76 -12.80 -21.39
CA ARG A 83 -10.91 -12.71 -22.31
C ARG A 83 -10.49 -12.39 -23.75
N LYS A 84 -9.25 -11.94 -23.95
CA LYS A 84 -8.70 -11.57 -25.26
C LYS A 84 -7.92 -12.72 -25.91
N SER A 85 -7.61 -13.77 -25.14
CA SER A 85 -7.05 -15.04 -25.60
C SER A 85 -8.16 -16.09 -25.67
#